data_AF-L0K7V2-F1
#
_entry.id   AF-L0K7V2-F1
#
_cell.length_a   1.000
_cell.length_b   1.000
_cell.length_c   1.000
_cell.angle_alpha   90.00
_cell.angle_beta   90.00
_cell.angle_gamma   90.00
#
_symmetry.space_group_name_H-M   'P 1'
#
loop_
_entity.id
_entity.type
_entity.pdbx_description
1 polymer ?
#
loop_
_entity_poly.entity_id
_entity_poly.type
_entity_poly.pdbx_seq_one_letter_code
_entity_poly.pdbx_strand_id
1 'polypeptide(L)'
;MKKIFFALIILIVLAGLTLYLLDFFKVFTFAQLQQESLEQLEKIPAVKEYMVSKKKNNELQDNLEKVRIKLSEMKEKNKQLLNQLQNKEQDIKQLQGQIKELEKRLRSVKQQQEEYTKKIERLVGIYSEMEPSKAADILPKLKTTVTVDILKQIDQEIAAEILGAMPTDIAVSISSQLSD
;
A
#
# COMPACT_ATOMS: atom_id res chain seq x y z
N MET A 1 3.63 -91.46 19.65
CA MET A 1 3.20 -90.16 19.10
C MET A 1 3.86 -88.95 19.79
N LYS A 2 3.91 -88.83 21.13
CA LYS A 2 4.53 -87.68 21.83
C LYS A 2 6.01 -87.42 21.49
N LYS A 3 6.81 -88.47 21.26
CA LYS A 3 8.24 -88.36 20.89
C LYS A 3 8.47 -87.73 19.50
N ILE A 4 7.54 -87.94 18.56
CA ILE A 4 7.62 -87.39 17.21
C ILE A 4 7.28 -85.89 17.23
N PHE A 5 6.28 -85.50 18.03
CA PHE A 5 5.92 -84.10 18.24
C PHE A 5 7.07 -83.29 18.87
N PHE A 6 7.76 -83.88 19.86
CA PHE A 6 8.93 -83.28 20.48
C PHE A 6 10.11 -83.14 19.50
N ALA A 7 10.32 -84.15 18.64
CA ALA A 7 11.34 -84.08 17.58
C ALA A 7 11.03 -82.99 16.54
N LEU A 8 9.74 -82.76 16.24
CA LEU A 8 9.30 -81.74 15.28
C LEU A 8 9.47 -80.33 15.85
N ILE A 9 9.18 -80.13 17.13
CA ILE A 9 9.46 -78.88 17.84
C ILE A 9 10.97 -78.60 17.88
N ILE A 10 11.78 -79.61 18.22
CA ILE A 10 13.24 -79.48 18.23
C ILE A 10 13.75 -79.09 16.84
N LEU A 11 13.19 -79.64 15.76
CA LEU A 11 13.58 -79.32 14.39
C LEU A 11 13.22 -77.87 14.02
N ILE A 12 12.04 -77.38 14.44
CA ILE A 12 11.65 -75.97 14.23
C ILE A 12 12.57 -75.03 15.01
N VAL A 13 12.90 -75.37 16.25
CA VAL A 13 13.82 -74.57 17.08
C VAL A 13 15.23 -74.59 16.47
N LEU A 14 15.71 -75.74 16.00
CA LEU A 14 17.00 -75.85 15.30
C LEU A 14 17.01 -75.01 14.02
N ALA A 15 15.94 -75.04 13.23
CA ALA A 15 15.80 -74.24 12.02
C ALA A 15 15.75 -72.72 12.34
N GLY A 16 15.09 -72.33 13.43
CA GLY A 16 15.12 -70.95 13.90
C GLY A 16 16.52 -70.52 14.36
N LEU A 17 17.23 -71.42 15.06
CA LEU A 17 18.60 -71.16 15.53
C LEU A 17 19.59 -71.07 14.37
N THR A 18 19.44 -71.92 13.34
CA THR A 18 20.29 -71.89 12.14
C THR A 18 20.08 -70.59 11.37
N LEU A 19 18.83 -70.16 11.19
CA LEU A 19 18.51 -68.86 10.58
C LEU A 19 19.08 -67.68 11.38
N TYR A 20 19.02 -67.75 12.71
CA TYR A 20 19.62 -66.75 13.59
C TYR A 20 21.16 -66.71 13.49
N LEU A 21 21.80 -67.87 13.43
CA LEU A 21 23.25 -67.99 13.24
C LEU A 21 23.68 -67.49 11.86
N LEU A 22 22.92 -67.80 10.80
CA LEU A 22 23.17 -67.32 9.43
C LEU A 22 23.14 -65.79 9.33
N ASP A 23 22.25 -65.12 10.05
CA ASP A 23 22.16 -63.65 10.15
C ASP A 23 23.33 -63.07 10.98
N PHE A 24 23.66 -63.71 12.11
CA PHE A 24 24.80 -63.30 12.96
C PHE A 24 26.15 -63.36 12.22
N PHE A 25 26.38 -64.40 11.41
CA PHE A 25 27.60 -64.56 10.62
C PHE A 25 27.62 -63.72 9.33
N LYS A 26 26.58 -62.91 9.05
CA LYS A 26 26.42 -62.11 7.81
C LYS A 26 26.52 -62.92 6.52
N VAL A 27 26.28 -64.23 6.57
CA VAL A 27 26.23 -65.10 5.39
C VAL A 27 24.88 -64.95 4.68
N PHE A 28 23.82 -64.65 5.43
CA PHE A 28 22.48 -64.37 4.92
C PHE A 28 21.83 -63.29 5.79
N THR A 29 21.76 -62.04 5.32
CA THR A 29 21.26 -60.92 6.16
C THR A 29 19.75 -60.78 6.01
N PHE A 30 19.01 -60.63 7.11
CA PHE A 30 17.54 -60.40 7.05
C PHE A 30 17.17 -59.18 6.19
N ALA A 31 18.05 -58.18 6.13
CA ALA A 31 17.93 -57.03 5.25
C ALA A 31 17.96 -57.39 3.74
N GLN A 32 18.77 -58.37 3.34
CA GLN A 32 18.81 -58.88 1.96
C GLN A 32 17.55 -59.68 1.63
N LEU A 33 17.06 -60.50 2.57
CA LEU A 33 15.78 -61.19 2.44
C LEU A 33 14.61 -60.21 2.30
N GLN A 34 14.60 -59.11 3.05
CA GLN A 34 13.55 -58.09 2.95
C GLN A 34 13.58 -57.38 1.59
N GLN A 35 14.77 -57.15 1.03
CA GLN A 35 14.94 -56.46 -0.24
C GLN A 35 14.63 -57.37 -1.44
N GLU A 36 15.11 -58.61 -1.45
CA GLU A 36 14.79 -59.61 -2.50
C GLU A 36 13.34 -60.10 -2.41
N SER A 37 12.77 -60.24 -1.21
CA SER A 37 11.36 -60.64 -1.07
C SER A 37 10.40 -59.55 -1.52
N LEU A 38 10.71 -58.25 -1.34
CA LEU A 38 9.91 -57.17 -1.91
C LEU A 38 9.88 -57.23 -3.45
N GLU A 39 11.03 -57.50 -4.09
CA GLU A 39 11.12 -57.69 -5.55
C GLU A 39 10.37 -58.94 -6.04
N GLN A 40 10.29 -59.99 -5.22
CA GLN A 40 9.53 -61.20 -5.55
C GLN A 40 8.03 -61.08 -5.25
N LEU A 41 7.64 -60.32 -4.20
CA LEU A 41 6.24 -60.01 -3.89
C LEU A 41 5.62 -59.07 -4.93
N GLU A 42 6.43 -58.22 -5.59
CA GLU A 42 6.00 -57.42 -6.75
C GLU A 42 5.58 -58.27 -7.96
N LYS A 43 5.99 -59.54 -8.02
CA LYS A 43 5.61 -60.48 -9.10
C LYS A 43 4.24 -61.12 -8.89
N ILE A 44 3.65 -61.00 -7.69
CA ILE A 44 2.30 -61.48 -7.40
C ILE A 44 1.29 -60.41 -7.86
N PRO A 45 0.43 -60.70 -8.85
CA PRO A 45 -0.45 -59.69 -9.46
C PRO A 45 -1.29 -58.90 -8.43
N ALA A 46 -1.86 -59.58 -7.44
CA ALA A 46 -2.69 -58.96 -6.39
C ALA A 46 -1.92 -58.02 -5.45
N VAL A 47 -0.65 -58.33 -5.14
CA VAL A 47 0.19 -57.51 -4.25
C VAL A 47 0.68 -56.25 -4.99
N LYS A 48 1.07 -56.40 -6.26
CA LYS A 48 1.42 -55.27 -7.13
C LYS A 48 0.25 -54.30 -7.29
N GLU A 49 -0.95 -54.80 -7.56
CA GLU A 49 -2.15 -53.99 -7.71
C GLU A 49 -2.52 -53.24 -6.41
N TYR A 50 -2.41 -53.90 -5.25
CA TYR A 50 -2.64 -53.26 -3.95
C TYR A 50 -1.59 -52.18 -3.64
N MET A 51 -0.30 -52.42 -3.92
CA MET A 51 0.75 -51.42 -3.70
C MET A 51 0.63 -50.22 -4.65
N VAL A 52 0.31 -50.45 -5.92
CA VAL A 52 0.03 -49.38 -6.89
C VAL A 52 -1.21 -48.59 -6.47
N SER A 53 -2.27 -49.27 -6.04
CA SER A 53 -3.48 -48.64 -5.52
C SER A 53 -3.20 -47.80 -4.26
N LYS A 54 -2.43 -48.34 -3.29
CA LYS A 54 -2.03 -47.63 -2.07
C LYS A 54 -1.13 -46.42 -2.38
N LYS A 55 -0.14 -46.56 -3.28
CA LYS A 55 0.70 -45.44 -3.74
C LYS A 55 -0.14 -44.35 -4.40
N LYS A 56 -1.04 -44.73 -5.31
CA LYS A 56 -1.98 -43.79 -5.97
C LYS A 56 -2.90 -43.09 -4.97
N ASN A 57 -3.40 -43.81 -3.96
CA ASN A 57 -4.26 -43.24 -2.93
C ASN A 57 -3.50 -42.25 -2.02
N ASN A 58 -2.25 -42.57 -1.66
CA ASN A 58 -1.37 -41.64 -0.94
C ASN A 58 -1.03 -40.40 -1.78
N GLU A 59 -0.70 -40.56 -3.06
CA GLU A 59 -0.45 -39.42 -3.98
C GLU A 59 -1.70 -38.54 -4.15
N LEU A 60 -2.89 -39.14 -4.23
CA LEU A 60 -4.16 -38.43 -4.25
C LEU A 60 -4.39 -37.64 -2.96
N GLN A 61 -4.09 -38.22 -1.79
CA GLN A 61 -4.17 -37.54 -0.49
C GLN A 61 -3.19 -36.36 -0.40
N ASP A 62 -1.93 -36.55 -0.79
CA ASP A 62 -0.92 -35.48 -0.84
C ASP A 62 -1.34 -34.34 -1.77
N ASN A 63 -1.91 -34.67 -2.94
CA ASN A 63 -2.40 -33.67 -3.88
C ASN A 63 -3.63 -32.92 -3.34
N LEU A 64 -4.56 -33.61 -2.67
CA LEU A 64 -5.70 -32.98 -1.99
C LEU A 64 -5.23 -32.03 -0.88
N GLU A 65 -4.21 -32.41 -0.12
CA GLU A 65 -3.63 -31.55 0.92
C GLU A 65 -2.96 -30.32 0.31
N LYS A 66 -2.15 -30.48 -0.74
CA LYS A 66 -1.55 -29.35 -1.50
C LYS A 66 -2.61 -28.41 -2.06
N VAL A 67 -3.70 -28.94 -2.62
CA VAL A 67 -4.81 -28.13 -3.13
C VAL A 67 -5.52 -27.39 -2.00
N ARG A 68 -5.74 -28.02 -0.84
CA ARG A 68 -6.34 -27.37 0.34
C ARG A 68 -5.46 -26.24 0.88
N ILE A 69 -4.15 -26.45 0.96
CA ILE A 69 -3.19 -25.42 1.39
C ILE A 69 -3.25 -24.23 0.42
N LYS A 70 -3.11 -24.48 -0.89
CA LYS A 70 -3.20 -23.42 -1.92
C LYS A 70 -4.55 -22.69 -1.88
N LEU A 71 -5.64 -23.40 -1.67
CA LEU A 71 -6.97 -22.79 -1.55
C LEU A 71 -7.06 -21.89 -0.32
N SER A 72 -6.49 -22.31 0.81
CA SER A 72 -6.43 -21.52 2.04
C SER A 72 -5.57 -20.27 1.84
N GLU A 73 -4.39 -20.41 1.26
CA GLU A 73 -3.50 -19.28 0.92
C GLU A 73 -4.19 -18.29 -0.01
N MET A 74 -4.86 -18.78 -1.05
CA MET A 74 -5.57 -17.93 -2.01
C MET A 74 -6.77 -17.22 -1.37
N LYS A 75 -7.48 -17.87 -0.45
CA LYS A 75 -8.56 -17.24 0.33
C LYS A 75 -8.04 -16.13 1.21
N GLU A 76 -6.93 -16.35 1.91
CA GLU A 76 -6.33 -15.32 2.77
C GLU A 76 -5.81 -14.15 1.94
N LYS A 77 -5.16 -14.42 0.81
CA LYS A 77 -4.73 -13.38 -0.14
C LYS A 77 -5.91 -12.58 -0.68
N ASN A 78 -7.00 -13.24 -1.07
CA ASN A 78 -8.21 -12.54 -1.51
C ASN A 78 -8.80 -11.65 -0.41
N LYS A 79 -8.84 -12.14 0.83
CA LYS A 79 -9.30 -11.35 1.98
C LYS A 79 -8.42 -10.11 2.21
N GLN A 80 -7.10 -10.27 2.13
CA GLN A 80 -6.16 -9.15 2.23
C GLN A 80 -6.35 -8.13 1.11
N LEU A 81 -6.51 -8.59 -0.14
CA LEU A 81 -6.75 -7.72 -1.29
C LEU A 81 -8.08 -6.98 -1.17
N LEU A 82 -9.15 -7.63 -0.70
CA LEU A 82 -10.44 -6.98 -0.44
C LEU A 82 -10.33 -5.89 0.62
N ASN A 83 -9.61 -6.14 1.72
CA ASN A 83 -9.37 -5.14 2.74
C ASN A 83 -8.56 -3.95 2.20
N GLN A 84 -7.53 -4.21 1.39
CA GLN A 84 -6.75 -3.16 0.73
C GLN A 84 -7.60 -2.35 -0.24
N LEU A 85 -8.49 -3.00 -0.99
CA LEU A 85 -9.40 -2.33 -1.92
C LEU A 85 -10.35 -1.40 -1.16
N GLN A 86 -10.99 -1.89 -0.09
CA GLN A 86 -11.89 -1.10 0.74
C GLN A 86 -11.18 0.12 1.36
N ASN A 87 -9.95 -0.06 1.86
CA ASN A 87 -9.16 1.07 2.38
C ASN A 87 -8.86 2.10 1.29
N LYS A 88 -8.43 1.65 0.11
CA LYS A 88 -8.17 2.54 -1.03
C LYS A 88 -9.42 3.27 -1.50
N GLU A 89 -10.58 2.63 -1.50
CA GLU A 89 -11.87 3.28 -1.83
C GLU A 89 -12.22 4.36 -0.82
N GLN A 90 -11.99 4.12 0.48
CA GLN A 90 -12.18 5.11 1.52
C GLN A 90 -11.21 6.30 1.35
N ASP A 91 -9.94 6.03 1.07
CA ASP A 91 -8.94 7.06 0.80
C ASP A 91 -9.33 7.92 -0.41
N ILE A 92 -9.76 7.28 -1.51
CA ILE A 92 -10.24 7.98 -2.71
C ILE A 92 -11.42 8.90 -2.36
N LYS A 93 -12.39 8.41 -1.58
CA LYS A 93 -13.55 9.21 -1.17
C LYS A 93 -13.14 10.41 -0.32
N GLN A 94 -12.18 10.23 0.59
CA GLN A 94 -11.65 11.31 1.42
C GLN A 94 -10.92 12.35 0.57
N LEU A 95 -10.03 11.92 -0.33
CA LEU A 95 -9.28 12.80 -1.23
C LEU A 95 -10.21 13.57 -2.17
N GLN A 96 -11.24 12.92 -2.72
CA GLN A 96 -12.27 13.59 -3.52
C GLN A 96 -13.03 14.66 -2.72
N GLY A 97 -13.30 14.41 -1.44
CA GLY A 97 -13.88 15.39 -0.53
C GLY A 97 -12.97 16.62 -0.34
N GLN A 98 -11.69 16.38 -0.07
CA GLN A 98 -10.69 17.43 0.09
C GLN A 98 -10.51 18.27 -1.18
N ILE A 99 -10.47 17.62 -2.35
CA ILE A 99 -10.38 18.32 -3.64
C ILE A 99 -11.57 19.27 -3.83
N LYS A 100 -12.80 18.79 -3.59
CA LYS A 100 -14.01 19.63 -3.71
C LYS A 100 -13.99 20.83 -2.77
N GLU A 101 -13.50 20.65 -1.54
CA GLU A 101 -13.37 21.73 -0.58
C GLU A 101 -12.32 22.76 -1.01
N LEU A 102 -11.14 22.29 -1.43
CA LEU A 102 -10.06 23.15 -1.93
C LEU A 102 -10.49 23.93 -3.17
N GLU A 103 -11.20 23.29 -4.11
CA GLU A 103 -11.76 23.97 -5.27
C GLU A 103 -12.76 25.06 -4.88
N LYS A 104 -13.62 24.80 -3.88
CA LYS A 104 -14.57 25.81 -3.37
C LYS A 104 -13.83 26.99 -2.75
N ARG A 105 -12.82 26.73 -1.93
CA ARG A 105 -11.97 27.78 -1.32
C ARG A 105 -11.25 28.58 -2.38
N LEU A 106 -10.68 27.92 -3.39
CA LEU A 106 -9.98 28.57 -4.49
C LEU A 106 -10.92 29.49 -5.29
N ARG A 107 -12.14 29.02 -5.61
CA ARG A 107 -13.16 29.85 -6.27
C ARG A 107 -13.52 31.08 -5.42
N SER A 108 -13.71 30.90 -4.11
CA SER A 108 -14.01 32.01 -3.20
C SER A 108 -12.88 33.04 -3.15
N VAL A 109 -11.63 32.59 -3.05
CA VAL A 109 -10.46 33.49 -3.03
C VAL A 109 -10.32 34.22 -4.36
N LYS A 110 -10.50 33.53 -5.49
CA LYS A 110 -10.47 34.17 -6.82
C LYS A 110 -11.55 35.24 -6.96
N GLN A 111 -12.78 34.94 -6.54
CA GLN A 111 -13.86 35.91 -6.58
C GLN A 111 -13.56 37.14 -5.69
N GLN A 112 -13.07 36.91 -4.46
CA GLN A 112 -12.68 38.01 -3.57
C GLN A 112 -11.55 38.85 -4.17
N GLN A 113 -10.58 38.22 -4.82
CA GLN A 113 -9.49 38.91 -5.50
C GLN A 113 -10.00 39.75 -6.67
N GLU A 114 -10.88 39.20 -7.51
CA GLU A 114 -11.49 39.94 -8.62
C GLU A 114 -12.34 41.13 -8.15
N GLU A 115 -13.12 40.95 -7.09
CA GLU A 115 -13.89 42.03 -6.45
C GLU A 115 -12.96 43.10 -5.86
N TYR A 116 -11.85 42.69 -5.24
CA TYR A 116 -10.85 43.60 -4.71
C TYR A 116 -10.18 44.39 -5.85
N THR A 117 -9.72 43.73 -6.91
CA THR A 117 -9.12 44.38 -8.08
C THR A 117 -10.07 45.41 -8.70
N LYS A 118 -11.33 45.05 -8.95
CA LYS A 118 -12.35 45.98 -9.46
C LYS A 118 -12.59 47.18 -8.54
N LYS A 119 -12.51 46.97 -7.22
CA LYS A 119 -12.62 48.05 -6.25
C LYS A 119 -11.41 48.99 -6.33
N ILE A 120 -10.20 48.44 -6.42
CA ILE A 120 -8.97 49.24 -6.56
C ILE A 120 -8.99 50.02 -7.88
N GLU A 121 -9.32 49.39 -9.00
CA GLU A 121 -9.45 50.06 -10.31
C GLU A 121 -10.42 51.25 -10.26
N ARG A 122 -11.55 51.10 -9.57
CA ARG A 122 -12.50 52.21 -9.39
C ARG A 122 -11.90 53.34 -8.54
N LEU A 123 -11.20 53.00 -7.47
CA LEU A 123 -10.55 53.99 -6.61
C LEU A 123 -9.43 54.72 -7.36
N VAL A 124 -8.63 54.00 -8.15
CA VAL A 124 -7.63 54.57 -9.07
C VAL A 124 -8.28 55.62 -9.97
N GLY A 125 -9.39 55.29 -10.66
CA GLY A 125 -10.09 56.28 -11.50
C GLY A 125 -10.53 57.53 -10.72
N ILE A 126 -11.11 57.36 -9.53
CA ILE A 126 -11.56 58.48 -8.69
C ILE A 126 -10.39 59.37 -8.24
N TYR A 127 -9.29 58.76 -7.79
CA TYR A 127 -8.16 59.50 -7.23
C TYR A 127 -7.22 60.06 -8.31
N SER A 128 -7.18 59.47 -9.52
CA SER A 128 -6.47 60.03 -10.68
C SER A 128 -7.11 61.32 -11.19
N GLU A 129 -8.43 61.46 -11.09
CA GLU A 129 -9.15 62.69 -11.47
C GLU A 129 -9.24 63.71 -10.33
N MET A 130 -8.77 63.35 -9.14
CA MET A 130 -8.81 64.20 -7.96
C MET A 130 -7.58 65.11 -7.90
N GLU A 131 -7.78 66.36 -7.48
CA GLU A 131 -6.68 67.28 -7.17
C GLU A 131 -5.64 66.62 -6.24
N PRO A 132 -4.34 66.58 -6.61
CA PRO A 132 -3.32 65.81 -5.89
C PRO A 132 -3.23 66.14 -4.40
N SER A 133 -3.35 67.42 -4.03
CA SER A 133 -3.35 67.85 -2.62
C SER A 133 -4.55 67.31 -1.83
N LYS A 134 -5.73 67.17 -2.45
CA LYS A 134 -6.90 66.58 -1.79
C LYS A 134 -6.76 65.07 -1.65
N ALA A 135 -6.21 64.40 -2.66
CA ALA A 135 -5.92 62.97 -2.58
C ALA A 135 -4.89 62.69 -1.47
N ALA A 136 -3.86 63.53 -1.33
CA ALA A 136 -2.86 63.47 -0.25
C ALA A 136 -3.46 63.61 1.15
N ASP A 137 -4.56 64.34 1.32
CA ASP A 137 -5.26 64.46 2.61
C ASP A 137 -6.18 63.27 2.95
N ILE A 138 -6.60 62.50 1.93
CA ILE A 138 -7.61 61.43 2.06
C ILE A 138 -6.95 60.04 2.09
N LEU A 139 -6.02 59.79 1.16
CA LEU A 139 -5.39 58.48 0.98
C LEU A 139 -4.67 57.96 2.25
N PRO A 140 -3.95 58.78 3.04
CA PRO A 140 -3.34 58.31 4.30
C PRO A 140 -4.34 57.88 5.37
N LYS A 141 -5.62 58.29 5.25
CA LYS A 141 -6.69 57.90 6.18
C LYS A 141 -7.33 56.57 5.80
N LEU A 142 -7.01 56.02 4.63
CA LEU A 142 -7.39 54.67 4.24
C LEU A 142 -6.45 53.64 4.87
N LYS A 143 -6.72 52.35 4.63
CA LYS A 143 -5.76 51.29 4.97
C LYS A 143 -4.52 51.44 4.11
N THR A 144 -3.34 51.42 4.73
CA THR A 144 -2.05 51.60 4.06
C THR A 144 -1.88 50.69 2.84
N THR A 145 -2.28 49.41 2.93
CA THR A 145 -2.22 48.48 1.79
C THR A 145 -3.09 48.91 0.61
N VAL A 146 -4.30 49.42 0.87
CA VAL A 146 -5.20 49.94 -0.18
C VAL A 146 -4.60 51.19 -0.81
N THR A 147 -4.02 52.07 0.01
CA THR A 147 -3.35 53.29 -0.47
C THR A 147 -2.17 52.97 -1.38
N VAL A 148 -1.32 52.03 -0.96
CA VAL A 148 -0.20 51.54 -1.77
C VAL A 148 -0.71 50.92 -3.07
N ASP A 149 -1.72 50.05 -3.02
CA ASP A 149 -2.28 49.40 -4.22
C ASP A 149 -2.88 50.40 -5.23
N ILE A 150 -3.51 51.46 -4.74
CA ILE A 150 -4.01 52.56 -5.57
C ILE A 150 -2.84 53.31 -6.20
N LEU A 151 -1.87 53.75 -5.41
CA LEU A 151 -0.72 54.53 -5.90
C LEU A 151 0.18 53.72 -6.85
N LYS A 152 0.25 52.39 -6.72
CA LYS A 152 0.94 51.50 -7.67
C LYS A 152 0.26 51.47 -9.06
N GLN A 153 -1.02 51.82 -9.15
CA GLN A 153 -1.83 51.71 -10.37
C GLN A 153 -2.23 53.06 -10.98
N ILE A 154 -2.15 54.15 -10.22
CA ILE A 154 -2.28 55.52 -10.74
C ILE A 154 -1.08 55.84 -11.65
N ASP A 155 -1.27 56.78 -12.58
CA ASP A 155 -0.18 57.29 -13.41
C ASP A 155 0.99 57.81 -12.53
N GLN A 156 2.21 57.52 -12.95
CA GLN A 156 3.40 57.79 -12.14
C GLN A 156 3.58 59.28 -11.83
N GLU A 157 3.21 60.18 -12.74
CA GLU A 157 3.30 61.63 -12.53
C GLU A 157 2.31 62.08 -11.44
N ILE A 158 1.05 61.64 -11.55
CA ILE A 158 0.01 61.92 -10.56
C ILE A 158 0.38 61.32 -9.19
N ALA A 159 0.89 60.09 -9.16
CA ALA A 159 1.33 59.45 -7.93
C ALA A 159 2.48 60.24 -7.25
N ALA A 160 3.42 60.77 -8.03
CA ALA A 160 4.51 61.60 -7.52
C ALA A 160 4.01 62.94 -6.96
N GLU A 161 3.07 63.58 -7.63
CA GLU A 161 2.43 64.82 -7.15
C GLU A 161 1.66 64.59 -5.84
N ILE A 162 0.89 63.50 -5.76
CA ILE A 162 0.16 63.12 -4.55
C ILE A 162 1.14 62.85 -3.40
N LEU A 163 2.20 62.05 -3.63
CA LEU A 163 3.21 61.78 -2.61
C LEU A 163 3.95 63.04 -2.16
N GLY A 164 4.25 63.96 -3.09
CA GLY A 164 4.89 65.24 -2.81
C GLY A 164 4.01 66.20 -1.99
N ALA A 165 2.69 66.04 -2.07
CA ALA A 165 1.72 66.80 -1.29
C ALA A 165 1.40 66.17 0.09
N MET A 166 1.90 64.97 0.39
CA MET A 166 1.72 64.32 1.70
C MET A 166 2.72 64.84 2.76
N PRO A 167 2.41 64.67 4.06
CA PRO A 167 3.40 64.81 5.12
C PRO A 167 4.62 63.91 4.90
N THR A 168 5.82 64.42 5.19
CA THR A 168 7.09 63.75 4.86
C THR A 168 7.21 62.35 5.47
N ASP A 169 6.77 62.17 6.71
CA ASP A 169 6.78 60.88 7.41
C ASP A 169 5.88 59.84 6.73
N ILE A 170 4.67 60.25 6.33
CA ILE A 170 3.72 59.42 5.60
C ILE A 170 4.25 59.08 4.20
N ALA A 171 4.76 60.08 3.47
CA ALA A 171 5.31 59.89 2.14
C ALA A 171 6.48 58.90 2.14
N VAL A 172 7.38 58.99 3.13
CA VAL A 172 8.47 58.02 3.32
C VAL A 172 7.93 56.61 3.57
N SER A 173 6.97 56.46 4.49
CA SER A 173 6.40 55.15 4.84
C SER A 173 5.70 54.46 3.66
N ILE A 174 4.96 55.21 2.85
CA ILE A 174 4.30 54.70 1.65
C ILE A 174 5.32 54.41 0.57
N SER A 175 6.30 55.28 0.35
CA SER A 175 7.34 55.10 -0.67
C SER A 175 8.19 53.86 -0.42
N SER A 176 8.51 53.53 0.83
CA SER A 176 9.20 52.27 1.16
C SER A 176 8.40 51.04 0.76
N GLN A 177 7.08 51.05 1.00
CA GLN A 177 6.19 49.95 0.60
C GLN A 177 5.94 49.89 -0.92
N LEU A 178 6.15 51.00 -1.63
CA LEU A 178 6.10 51.04 -3.10
C LEU A 178 7.35 50.43 -3.73
N SER A 179 8.51 50.60 -3.10
CA SER A 179 9.79 50.04 -3.57
C SER A 179 9.99 48.56 -3.24
N ASP A 180 9.22 48.03 -2.30
CA ASP A 180 9.14 46.59 -1.96
C ASP A 180 8.23 45.82 -2.95
#